data_AF-A0A9E0KWK1-F1
#
_entry.id   AF-A0A9E0KWK1-F1
#
_cell.length_a   1.000
_cell.length_b   1.000
_cell.length_c   1.000
_cell.angle_alpha   90.00
_cell.angle_beta   90.00
_cell.angle_gamma   90.00
#
_symmetry.space_group_name_H-M   'P 1'
#
loop_
_entity.id
_entity.type
_entity.pdbx_description
1 polymer ?
#
loop_
_entity_poly.entity_id
_entity_poly.type
_entity_poly.pdbx_seq_one_letter_code
_entity_poly.pdbx_strand_id
1 'polypeptide(L)'
;MAVRKKQYYYHHKDVLNDQESAKPRFCDHPNCQLEADYRAPKSRDSIDQYYWFCLDHVRDYNKAWDYYKDMGPNEIESHIRFDTTWQRPTWPFASGPPNEVQLRHQILNDDFLRDTSQYKPANYRSALL
;
A
#
# COMPACT_ATOMS: atom_id res chain seq x y z
N MET A 1 9.93 5.27 41.62
CA MET A 1 9.84 4.20 40.61
C MET A 1 10.25 4.79 39.26
N ALA A 2 11.51 4.61 38.85
CA ALA A 2 12.00 5.20 37.59
C ALA A 2 11.59 4.31 36.41
N VAL A 3 10.71 4.83 35.54
CA VAL A 3 10.29 4.13 34.32
C VAL A 3 11.45 4.19 33.32
N ARG A 4 12.14 3.06 33.14
CA ARG A 4 13.15 2.89 32.08
C ARG A 4 12.47 3.03 30.72
N LYS A 5 12.69 4.15 30.04
CA LYS A 5 12.29 4.33 28.64
C LYS A 5 13.12 3.37 27.78
N LYS A 6 12.49 2.33 27.23
CA LYS A 6 13.10 1.52 26.17
C LYS A 6 13.16 2.37 24.90
N GLN A 7 14.34 2.88 24.58
CA GLN A 7 14.63 3.51 23.30
C GLN A 7 14.72 2.42 22.23
N TYR A 8 13.68 2.29 21.41
CA TYR A 8 13.74 1.50 20.18
C TYR A 8 14.35 2.39 19.09
N TYR A 9 15.66 2.24 18.84
CA TYR A 9 16.30 2.82 17.66
C TYR A 9 16.31 1.76 16.56
N TYR A 10 15.59 2.03 15.46
CA TYR A 10 15.76 1.30 14.22
C TYR A 10 17.18 1.54 13.71
N HIS A 11 18.02 0.50 13.69
CA HIS A 11 19.33 0.53 13.05
C HIS A 11 19.13 0.63 11.54
N HIS A 12 19.25 1.85 11.00
CA HIS A 12 19.00 2.20 9.60
C HIS A 12 20.06 1.65 8.60
N LYS A 13 21.01 0.82 9.05
CA LYS A 13 22.23 0.47 8.30
C LYS A 13 22.16 -0.83 7.51
N ASP A 14 21.11 -1.63 7.68
CA ASP A 14 21.08 -2.99 7.12
C ASP A 14 20.29 -3.08 5.78
N VAL A 15 19.75 -1.96 5.30
CA VAL A 15 18.89 -1.93 4.08
C VAL A 15 19.69 -1.69 2.79
N LEU A 16 21.00 -1.42 2.89
CA LEU A 16 21.81 -0.96 1.76
C LEU A 16 23.06 -1.81 1.50
N ASN A 17 23.01 -3.14 1.66
CA ASN A 17 24.12 -3.97 1.17
C ASN A 17 23.74 -5.41 0.79
N ASP A 18 22.82 -5.57 -0.17
CA ASP A 18 22.66 -6.81 -0.95
C ASP A 18 23.48 -6.78 -2.26
N GLN A 19 24.47 -5.87 -2.38
CA GLN A 19 25.28 -5.69 -3.59
C GLN A 19 26.57 -6.52 -3.59
N GLU A 20 26.73 -7.43 -2.62
CA GLU A 20 27.97 -8.16 -2.45
C GLU A 20 28.03 -9.37 -3.40
N SER A 21 28.70 -9.16 -4.54
CA SER A 21 29.32 -10.17 -5.42
C SER A 21 28.45 -10.94 -6.43
N ALA A 22 27.43 -10.32 -7.01
CA ALA A 22 26.82 -10.88 -8.22
C ALA A 22 27.76 -10.65 -9.43
N LYS A 23 28.15 -11.73 -10.11
CA LYS A 23 28.80 -11.70 -11.44
C LYS A 23 28.08 -10.69 -12.36
N PRO A 24 28.77 -9.98 -13.26
CA PRO A 24 28.12 -9.02 -14.15
C PRO A 24 26.96 -9.70 -14.87
N ARG A 25 25.75 -9.17 -14.66
CA ARG A 25 24.51 -9.65 -15.26
C ARG A 25 24.08 -8.68 -16.35
N PHE A 26 23.49 -9.23 -17.41
CA PHE A 26 22.86 -8.43 -18.45
C PHE A 26 21.40 -8.20 -18.13
N CYS A 27 20.85 -7.11 -18.68
CA CYS A 27 19.45 -6.75 -18.54
C CYS A 27 18.52 -7.83 -19.12
N ASP A 28 17.51 -8.26 -18.35
CA ASP A 28 16.52 -9.28 -18.75
C ASP A 28 15.53 -8.77 -19.82
N HIS A 29 15.53 -7.47 -20.11
CA HIS A 29 14.68 -6.88 -21.15
C HIS A 29 15.10 -7.36 -22.56
N PRO A 30 14.15 -7.73 -23.44
CA PRO A 30 14.47 -8.18 -24.79
C PRO A 30 15.30 -7.13 -25.54
N ASN A 31 16.33 -7.59 -26.25
CA ASN A 31 17.24 -6.77 -27.04
C ASN A 31 18.07 -5.74 -26.24
N CYS A 32 18.20 -5.89 -24.92
CA CYS A 32 19.08 -5.06 -24.10
C CYS A 32 20.34 -5.84 -23.69
N GLN A 33 21.51 -5.21 -23.83
CA GLN A 33 22.81 -5.77 -23.43
C GLN A 33 23.52 -4.88 -22.40
N LEU A 34 22.78 -3.96 -21.78
CA LEU A 34 23.29 -3.11 -20.71
C LEU A 34 23.44 -3.91 -19.41
N GLU A 35 24.30 -3.41 -18.53
CA GLU A 35 24.51 -3.97 -17.19
C GLU A 35 23.23 -3.84 -16.34
N ALA A 36 22.96 -4.87 -15.55
CA ALA A 36 21.73 -4.98 -14.77
C ALA A 36 22.00 -4.87 -13.26
N ASP A 37 21.93 -3.63 -12.77
CA ASP A 37 22.18 -3.31 -11.35
C ASP A 37 20.89 -3.30 -10.51
N TYR A 38 19.73 -3.25 -11.15
CA TYR A 38 18.45 -3.03 -10.48
C TYR A 38 17.58 -4.28 -10.52
N ARG A 39 17.14 -4.73 -9.33
CA ARG A 39 16.21 -5.85 -9.20
C ARG A 39 14.76 -5.39 -9.20
N ALA A 40 13.87 -6.14 -9.86
CA ALA A 40 12.42 -5.93 -9.82
C ALA A 40 11.69 -7.26 -9.56
N PRO A 41 10.65 -7.30 -8.72
CA PRO A 41 9.91 -8.54 -8.43
C PRO A 41 9.21 -9.06 -9.69
N LYS A 42 9.12 -10.38 -9.88
CA LYS A 42 8.51 -10.95 -11.10
C LYS A 42 6.99 -10.86 -11.10
N SER A 43 6.38 -11.12 -9.96
CA SER A 43 4.93 -11.01 -9.76
C SER A 43 4.62 -10.61 -8.32
N ARG A 44 3.39 -10.17 -8.09
CA ARG A 44 2.89 -9.85 -6.75
C ARG A 44 3.00 -11.04 -5.79
N ASP A 45 2.65 -12.23 -6.27
CA ASP A 45 2.62 -13.45 -5.45
C ASP A 45 4.01 -14.10 -5.29
N SER A 46 4.95 -13.79 -6.18
CA SER A 46 6.32 -14.32 -6.15
C SER A 46 7.34 -13.22 -5.84
N ILE A 47 7.20 -12.61 -4.67
CA ILE A 47 8.05 -11.49 -4.23
C ILE A 47 9.53 -11.87 -4.05
N ASP A 48 9.82 -13.17 -3.90
CA ASP A 48 11.18 -13.70 -3.77
C ASP A 48 11.88 -13.92 -5.11
N GLN A 49 11.14 -13.82 -6.22
CA GLN A 49 11.68 -13.98 -7.57
C GLN A 49 11.90 -12.61 -8.19
N TYR A 50 13.09 -12.38 -8.75
CA TYR A 50 13.47 -11.09 -9.32
C TYR A 50 13.93 -11.20 -10.77
N TYR A 51 13.63 -10.15 -11.54
CA TYR A 51 14.31 -9.78 -12.79
C TYR A 51 15.42 -8.78 -12.49
N TRP A 52 16.43 -8.74 -13.36
CA TRP A 52 17.54 -7.80 -13.32
C TRP A 52 17.47 -6.87 -14.53
N PHE A 53 17.41 -5.57 -14.29
CA PHE A 53 17.26 -4.55 -15.32
C PHE A 53 18.35 -3.48 -15.23
N CYS A 54 18.62 -2.83 -16.36
CA CYS A 54 19.30 -1.54 -16.39
C CYS A 54 18.38 -0.41 -15.91
N LEU A 55 18.94 0.78 -15.71
CA LEU A 55 18.22 1.94 -15.18
C LEU A 55 17.00 2.35 -16.02
N ASP A 56 17.06 2.22 -17.33
CA ASP A 56 15.94 2.62 -18.20
C ASP A 56 14.80 1.61 -18.13
N HIS A 57 15.11 0.32 -18.24
CA HIS A 57 14.08 -0.73 -18.20
C HIS A 57 13.46 -0.91 -16.82
N VAL A 58 14.19 -0.70 -15.72
CA VAL A 58 13.56 -0.75 -14.39
C VAL A 58 12.53 0.38 -14.22
N ARG A 59 12.77 1.56 -14.81
CA ARG A 59 11.81 2.66 -14.80
C ARG A 59 10.55 2.31 -15.59
N ASP A 60 10.71 1.75 -16.77
CA ASP A 60 9.58 1.35 -17.61
C ASP A 60 8.80 0.18 -16.99
N TYR A 61 9.51 -0.77 -16.37
CA TYR A 61 8.91 -1.84 -15.58
C TYR A 61 8.06 -1.29 -14.42
N ASN A 62 8.62 -0.39 -13.61
CA ASN A 62 7.94 0.21 -12.47
C ASN A 62 6.72 1.06 -12.89
N LYS A 63 6.79 1.75 -14.03
CA LYS A 63 5.65 2.49 -14.59
C LYS A 63 4.51 1.56 -15.02
N ALA A 64 4.86 0.39 -15.56
CA ALA A 64 3.88 -0.61 -16.00
C ALA A 64 3.35 -1.49 -14.85
N TRP A 65 3.95 -1.41 -13.67
CA TRP A 65 3.59 -2.22 -12.52
C TRP A 65 2.29 -1.73 -11.88
N ASP A 66 1.28 -2.60 -11.87
CA ASP A 66 0.03 -2.39 -11.15
C ASP A 66 -0.19 -3.59 -10.21
N TYR A 67 -0.18 -3.29 -8.90
CA TYR A 67 -0.37 -4.29 -7.85
C TYR A 67 -1.79 -4.87 -7.82
N TYR A 68 -2.80 -4.12 -8.31
CA TYR A 68 -4.22 -4.47 -8.25
C TYR A 68 -4.78 -4.93 -9.60
N LYS A 69 -3.94 -5.10 -10.62
CA LYS A 69 -4.33 -5.35 -12.02
C LYS A 69 -5.40 -6.45 -12.21
N ASP A 70 -5.30 -7.53 -11.45
CA ASP A 70 -6.18 -8.70 -11.56
C ASP A 70 -7.20 -8.80 -10.41
N MET A 71 -7.34 -7.75 -9.59
CA MET A 71 -8.33 -7.71 -8.51
C MET A 71 -9.65 -7.06 -8.92
N GLY A 72 -10.75 -7.64 -8.46
CA GLY A 72 -12.07 -7.01 -8.53
C GLY A 72 -12.21 -5.84 -7.54
N PRO A 73 -13.19 -4.94 -7.75
CA PRO A 73 -13.40 -3.78 -6.89
C PRO A 73 -13.64 -4.15 -5.41
N ASN A 74 -14.35 -5.25 -5.16
CA ASN A 74 -14.60 -5.74 -3.79
C ASN A 74 -13.31 -6.21 -3.10
N GLU A 75 -12.41 -6.86 -3.86
CA GLU A 75 -11.13 -7.34 -3.33
C GLU A 75 -10.20 -6.16 -3.02
N ILE A 76 -10.17 -5.16 -3.90
CA ILE A 76 -9.44 -3.90 -3.68
C ILE A 76 -9.98 -3.20 -2.43
N GLU A 77 -11.29 -3.07 -2.28
CA GLU A 77 -11.88 -2.45 -1.09
C GLU A 77 -11.55 -3.24 0.18
N SER A 78 -11.56 -4.57 0.12
CA SER A 78 -11.14 -5.42 1.24
C SER A 78 -9.68 -5.15 1.63
N HIS A 79 -8.78 -5.05 0.64
CA HIS A 79 -7.38 -4.74 0.85
C HIS A 79 -7.19 -3.37 1.52
N ILE A 80 -7.89 -2.34 1.04
CA ILE A 80 -7.86 -0.99 1.63
C ILE A 80 -8.32 -1.02 3.10
N ARG A 81 -9.39 -1.77 3.41
CA ARG A 81 -9.86 -1.92 4.80
C ARG A 81 -8.81 -2.62 5.67
N PHE A 82 -8.17 -3.68 5.18
CA PHE A 82 -7.11 -4.37 5.92
C PHE A 82 -5.85 -3.52 6.10
N ASP A 83 -5.49 -2.70 5.12
CA ASP A 83 -4.32 -1.82 5.21
C ASP A 83 -4.49 -0.76 6.31
N THR A 84 -5.73 -0.38 6.63
CA THR A 84 -6.05 0.49 7.78
C THR A 84 -5.58 -0.10 9.11
N THR A 85 -5.60 -1.44 9.24
CA THR A 85 -5.12 -2.17 10.41
C THR A 85 -3.73 -2.75 10.21
N TRP A 86 -2.97 -2.27 9.22
CA TRP A 86 -1.65 -2.79 8.84
C TRP A 86 -1.67 -4.30 8.55
N GLN A 87 -2.74 -4.78 7.92
CA GLN A 87 -2.99 -6.19 7.62
C GLN A 87 -2.98 -7.10 8.86
N ARG A 88 -3.13 -6.51 10.06
CA ARG A 88 -3.24 -7.26 11.30
C ARG A 88 -4.70 -7.70 11.47
N PRO A 89 -4.97 -9.01 11.65
CA PRO A 89 -6.32 -9.47 11.90
C PRO A 89 -6.86 -8.87 13.19
N THR A 90 -8.11 -8.44 13.16
CA THR A 90 -8.83 -7.92 14.33
C THR A 90 -9.84 -8.96 14.81
N TRP A 91 -10.06 -9.00 16.11
CA TRP A 91 -10.99 -9.93 16.76
C TRP A 91 -12.18 -9.10 17.27
N PRO A 92 -13.43 -9.55 17.06
CA PRO A 92 -14.56 -8.89 17.68
C PRO A 92 -14.43 -9.00 19.20
N PHE A 93 -14.46 -7.86 19.89
CA PHE A 93 -14.37 -7.80 21.35
C PHE A 93 -15.63 -8.33 22.06
N ALA A 94 -16.76 -8.42 21.35
CA ALA A 94 -18.05 -8.86 21.87
C ALA A 94 -18.73 -9.88 20.95
N SER A 95 -19.44 -10.83 21.55
CA SER A 95 -20.26 -11.84 20.85
C SER A 95 -21.63 -11.26 20.49
N GLY A 96 -21.67 -10.27 19.59
CA GLY A 96 -22.91 -9.70 19.12
C GLY A 96 -22.73 -9.09 17.73
N PRO A 97 -23.78 -9.09 16.88
CA PRO A 97 -23.68 -8.41 15.59
C PRO A 97 -23.33 -6.94 15.85
N PRO A 98 -22.40 -6.35 15.07
CA PRO A 98 -22.14 -4.93 15.16
C PRO A 98 -23.48 -4.22 14.97
N ASN A 99 -23.90 -3.43 15.95
CA ASN A 99 -25.08 -2.57 15.82
C ASN A 99 -24.80 -1.38 14.87
N GLU A 100 -23.94 -1.57 13.87
CA GLU A 100 -23.46 -0.55 12.94
C GLU A 100 -24.62 0.16 12.25
N VAL A 101 -25.64 -0.58 11.82
CA VAL A 101 -26.84 -0.01 11.20
C VAL A 101 -27.63 0.85 12.20
N GLN A 102 -27.75 0.40 13.45
CA GLN A 102 -28.50 1.11 14.49
C GLN A 102 -27.76 2.34 15.02
N LEU A 103 -26.43 2.26 15.15
CA LEU A 103 -25.56 3.39 15.50
C LEU A 103 -25.52 4.42 14.37
N ARG A 104 -25.41 4.00 13.10
CA ARG A 104 -25.50 4.93 11.96
C ARG A 104 -26.84 5.65 11.94
N HIS A 105 -27.95 4.93 12.16
CA HIS A 105 -29.26 5.56 12.25
C HIS A 105 -29.34 6.54 13.43
N GLN A 106 -28.73 6.25 14.58
CA GLN A 106 -28.71 7.17 15.71
C GLN A 106 -27.86 8.43 15.45
N ILE A 107 -26.68 8.28 14.84
CA ILE A 107 -25.78 9.41 14.51
C ILE A 107 -26.38 10.32 13.43
N LEU A 108 -27.02 9.75 12.40
CA LEU A 108 -27.63 10.51 11.30
C LEU A 108 -28.97 11.16 11.69
N ASN A 109 -29.64 10.66 12.73
CA ASN A 109 -30.87 11.24 13.26
C ASN A 109 -30.65 12.11 14.51
N ASP A 110 -29.38 12.33 14.91
CA ASP A 110 -29.05 13.23 16.00
C ASP A 110 -29.17 14.68 15.50
N ASP A 111 -30.12 15.44 16.07
CA ASP A 111 -30.48 16.79 15.62
C ASP A 111 -29.31 17.80 15.71
N PHE A 112 -28.23 17.47 16.41
CA PHE A 112 -27.03 18.32 16.59
C PHE A 112 -26.20 18.53 15.31
N LEU A 113 -26.16 17.54 14.40
CA LEU A 113 -25.42 17.63 13.12
C LEU A 113 -26.31 18.05 11.94
N ARG A 114 -27.58 18.35 12.20
CA ARG A 114 -28.59 18.64 11.17
C ARG A 114 -28.52 20.07 10.64
N ASP A 115 -27.65 20.92 11.18
CA ASP A 115 -27.42 22.25 10.62
C ASP A 115 -26.39 22.20 9.47
N THR A 116 -26.80 21.58 8.36
CA THR A 116 -26.07 21.67 7.09
C THR A 116 -26.43 22.94 6.30
N SER A 117 -27.13 23.91 6.91
CA SER A 117 -27.57 25.15 6.25
C SER A 117 -26.40 25.94 5.65
N GLN A 118 -25.19 25.77 6.19
CA GLN A 118 -23.98 26.46 5.71
C GLN A 118 -23.04 25.63 4.83
N TYR A 119 -23.33 24.34 4.57
CA TYR A 119 -22.46 23.53 3.71
C TYR A 119 -22.74 23.79 2.23
N LYS A 120 -21.98 24.72 1.63
CA LYS A 120 -21.81 24.81 0.18
C LYS A 120 -20.68 23.85 -0.23
N PRO A 121 -20.97 22.68 -0.84
CA PRO A 121 -19.89 21.90 -1.42
C PRO A 121 -19.23 22.74 -2.52
N ALA A 122 -17.91 22.89 -2.46
CA ALA A 122 -17.15 23.46 -3.56
C ALA A 122 -17.38 22.57 -4.78
N ASN A 123 -17.98 23.13 -5.84
CA ASN A 123 -18.06 22.50 -7.15
C ASN A 123 -16.64 22.27 -7.66
N TYR A 124 -16.05 21.09 -7.40
CA TYR A 124 -14.93 20.62 -8.18
C TYR A 124 -15.49 20.07 -9.50
N ARG A 125 -15.72 20.99 -10.45
CA ARG A 125 -15.73 20.59 -11.85
C ARG A 125 -14.37 19.97 -12.13
N SER A 126 -14.42 18.71 -12.57
CA SER A 126 -13.33 17.93 -13.15
C SER A 126 -12.39 18.79 -13.99
N ALA A 127 -11.12 18.87 -13.57
CA ALA A 127 -10.03 19.33 -14.41
C ALA A 127 -9.24 18.10 -14.87
N LEU A 128 -9.65 17.52 -16.00
CA LEU A 128 -8.78 16.81 -16.93
C LEU A 128 -9.28 17.10 -18.36
N LEU A 129 -8.39 17.72 -19.14
CA LEU A 129 -8.33 17.79 -20.61
C LEU A 129 -9.53 18.38 -21.37
#